data_AF-A1SMC1-F1
#
_entry.id   AF-A1SMC1-F1
#
_cell.length_a   1.000
_cell.length_b   1.000
_cell.length_c   1.000
_cell.angle_alpha   90.00
_cell.angle_beta   90.00
_cell.angle_gamma   90.00
#
_symmetry.space_group_name_H-M   'P 1'
#
loop_
_entity.id
_entity.type
_entity.pdbx_description
1 polymer ?
#
loop_
_entity_poly.entity_id
_entity_poly.type
_entity_poly.pdbx_seq_one_letter_code
_entity_poly.pdbx_strand_id
1 'polypeptide(L)'
;MLYNPVVDSLDLDLLSEEPFEVDAQAAHLFKHPHLGLKDVYDVWTSDPLFYPARPPAHWLMVAEVVGRVLVVPIAPSRNGDPTRCRPIGCYEASVELARTYRGDRNDV
;
A
#
# COMPACT_ATOMS: atom_id res chain seq x y z
N MET A 1 -34.86 4.31 -1.38
CA MET A 1 -33.69 3.41 -1.29
C MET A 1 -32.45 4.28 -1.39
N LEU A 2 -31.83 4.61 -0.26
CA LEU A 2 -30.56 5.34 -0.26
C LEU A 2 -29.46 4.30 -0.48
N TYR A 3 -28.73 4.45 -1.58
CA TYR A 3 -27.48 3.73 -1.82
C TYR A 3 -26.54 4.10 -0.66
N ASN A 4 -26.08 3.12 0.11
CA ASN A 4 -25.17 3.35 1.23
C ASN A 4 -23.75 2.99 0.76
N PRO A 5 -22.92 3.94 0.27
CA PRO A 5 -21.59 3.64 -0.27
C PRO A 5 -20.53 3.46 0.84
N VAL A 6 -20.90 3.03 2.05
CA VAL A 6 -20.03 3.10 3.24
C VAL A 6 -19.21 1.83 3.44
N VAL A 7 -18.87 1.09 2.37
CA VAL A 7 -18.07 -0.16 2.50
C VAL A 7 -16.76 -0.15 1.70
N ASP A 8 -16.38 0.99 1.10
CA ASP A 8 -15.18 1.07 0.25
C ASP A 8 -14.08 2.01 0.79
N SER A 9 -14.25 2.71 1.91
CA SER A 9 -13.19 3.59 2.44
C SER A 9 -12.19 2.81 3.31
N LEU A 10 -10.96 2.63 2.81
CA LEU A 10 -9.82 2.21 3.62
C LEU A 10 -9.34 3.39 4.48
N ASP A 11 -9.63 3.34 5.79
CA ASP A 11 -9.13 4.28 6.79
C ASP A 11 -7.78 3.81 7.32
N LEU A 12 -6.74 4.63 7.15
CA LEU A 12 -5.36 4.27 7.50
C LEU A 12 -5.12 4.26 9.01
N ASP A 13 -5.85 5.08 9.76
CA ASP A 13 -5.68 5.21 11.21
C ASP A 13 -6.22 4.00 11.98
N LEU A 14 -6.99 3.14 11.31
CA LEU A 14 -7.55 1.92 11.88
C LEU A 14 -6.69 0.68 11.65
N LEU A 15 -5.65 0.77 10.81
CA LEU A 15 -4.79 -0.35 10.46
C LEU A 15 -4.01 -0.86 11.68
N SER A 16 -3.99 -2.18 11.84
CA SER A 16 -3.19 -2.84 12.88
C SER A 16 -1.70 -2.92 12.51
N GLU A 17 -0.86 -3.32 13.47
CA GLU A 17 0.57 -3.57 13.26
C GLU A 17 0.87 -4.65 12.19
N GLU A 18 -0.06 -5.60 11.99
CA GLU A 18 0.01 -6.65 10.96
C GLU A 18 -1.18 -6.51 9.99
N PRO A 19 -1.21 -5.45 9.16
CA PRO A 19 -2.43 -5.06 8.46
C PRO A 19 -2.73 -5.95 7.25
N PHE A 20 -1.75 -6.69 6.73
CA PHE A 20 -1.88 -7.32 5.42
C PHE A 20 -2.69 -8.61 5.46
N GLU A 21 -3.81 -8.60 4.75
CA GLU A 21 -4.53 -9.76 4.29
C GLU A 21 -3.89 -10.27 3.00
N VAL A 22 -2.95 -11.20 3.15
CA VAL A 22 -2.28 -11.88 2.04
C VAL A 22 -2.99 -13.20 1.79
N ASP A 23 -3.82 -13.23 0.74
CA ASP A 23 -4.47 -14.45 0.27
C ASP A 23 -3.44 -15.36 -0.46
N ALA A 24 -3.80 -16.62 -0.71
CA ALA A 24 -2.98 -17.58 -1.47
C ALA A 24 -2.65 -17.13 -2.92
N GLN A 25 -3.26 -16.04 -3.38
CA GLN A 25 -3.04 -15.37 -4.68
C GLN A 25 -1.80 -14.44 -4.70
N ALA A 26 -0.78 -14.72 -3.88
CA ALA A 26 0.47 -13.95 -3.81
C ALA A 26 1.14 -13.74 -5.17
N ALA A 27 0.86 -14.60 -6.17
CA ALA A 27 1.31 -14.43 -7.55
C ALA A 27 0.98 -13.05 -8.16
N HIS A 28 -0.14 -12.42 -7.78
CA HIS A 28 -0.49 -11.08 -8.26
C HIS A 28 0.29 -9.94 -7.56
N LEU A 29 0.85 -10.21 -6.37
CA LEU A 29 1.73 -9.27 -5.67
C LEU A 29 3.07 -9.11 -6.38
N PHE A 30 3.56 -10.20 -6.98
CA PHE A 30 4.87 -10.31 -7.60
C PHE A 30 4.85 -9.94 -9.09
N LYS A 31 4.59 -8.67 -9.39
CA LYS A 31 4.71 -8.16 -10.77
C LYS A 31 6.17 -8.01 -11.21
N HIS A 32 7.11 -8.03 -10.27
CA HIS A 32 8.55 -7.96 -10.51
C HIS A 32 9.24 -9.17 -9.88
N PRO A 33 10.09 -9.92 -10.61
CA PRO A 33 10.60 -11.23 -10.18
C PRO A 33 11.51 -11.20 -8.95
N HIS A 34 11.95 -10.01 -8.53
CA HIS A 34 12.85 -9.83 -7.39
C HIS A 34 12.19 -9.15 -6.18
N LEU A 35 10.89 -8.80 -6.27
CA LEU A 35 10.13 -8.18 -5.18
C LEU A 35 9.11 -9.17 -4.65
N GLY A 36 9.01 -9.24 -3.33
CA GLY A 36 8.26 -10.23 -2.58
C GLY A 36 7.40 -9.62 -1.48
N LEU A 37 6.76 -10.51 -0.70
CA LEU A 37 5.97 -10.10 0.46
C LEU A 37 6.86 -9.46 1.53
N LYS A 38 8.13 -9.88 1.61
CA LYS A 38 9.12 -9.24 2.48
C LYS A 38 9.25 -7.75 2.15
N ASP A 39 9.35 -7.37 0.87
CA ASP A 39 9.47 -5.96 0.48
C ASP A 39 8.21 -5.16 0.85
N VAL A 40 7.02 -5.78 0.80
CA VAL A 40 5.78 -5.14 1.29
C VAL A 40 5.85 -4.82 2.78
N TYR A 41 6.34 -5.76 3.59
CA TYR A 41 6.55 -5.54 5.02
C TYR A 41 7.70 -4.57 5.31
N ASP A 42 8.76 -4.59 4.50
CA ASP A 42 9.85 -3.61 4.61
C ASP A 42 9.31 -2.19 4.36
N VAL A 43 8.41 -2.00 3.37
CA VAL A 43 7.74 -0.70 3.16
C VAL A 43 6.90 -0.29 4.36
N TRP A 44 6.07 -1.19 4.89
CA TRP A 44 5.21 -0.92 6.06
C TRP A 44 6.00 -0.49 7.29
N THR A 45 7.10 -1.18 7.56
CA THR A 45 7.95 -0.92 8.73
C THR A 45 8.91 0.26 8.54
N SER A 46 8.96 0.85 7.34
CA SER A 46 9.81 1.99 7.01
C SER A 46 9.11 3.35 7.16
N ASP A 47 8.03 3.41 7.94
CA ASP A 47 7.22 4.62 8.17
C ASP A 47 6.78 5.29 6.85
N PRO A 48 5.93 4.59 6.06
CA PRO A 48 5.59 5.00 4.71
C PRO A 48 4.72 6.25 4.68
N LEU A 49 4.81 7.00 3.58
CA LEU A 49 3.82 8.01 3.22
C LEU A 49 2.71 7.38 2.38
N PHE A 50 1.49 7.90 2.51
CA PHE A 50 0.33 7.41 1.78
C PHE A 50 -0.17 8.45 0.78
N TYR A 51 -0.25 8.05 -0.48
CA TYR A 51 -0.83 8.87 -1.56
C TYR A 51 -2.17 8.31 -2.02
N PRO A 52 -3.16 9.16 -2.36
CA PRO A 52 -4.44 8.68 -2.86
C PRO A 52 -4.28 7.93 -4.18
N ALA A 53 -4.98 6.81 -4.32
CA ALA A 53 -4.98 6.00 -5.54
C ALA A 53 -6.37 5.96 -6.19
N ARG A 54 -6.46 5.32 -7.37
CA ARG A 54 -7.74 4.98 -8.00
C ARG A 54 -8.00 3.48 -7.88
N PRO A 55 -9.27 3.05 -7.71
CA PRO A 55 -9.63 1.64 -7.66
C PRO A 55 -8.99 0.83 -8.80
N PRO A 56 -8.51 -0.41 -8.53
CA PRO A 56 -8.81 -1.21 -7.35
C PRO A 56 -8.01 -0.87 -6.08
N ALA A 57 -6.97 -0.04 -6.17
CA ALA A 57 -6.25 0.48 -5.00
C ALA A 57 -6.95 1.72 -4.43
N HIS A 58 -6.87 1.92 -3.13
CA HIS A 58 -7.41 3.11 -2.45
C HIS A 58 -6.27 4.05 -2.01
N TRP A 59 -5.15 3.47 -1.62
CA TRP A 59 -3.93 4.19 -1.28
C TRP A 59 -2.70 3.57 -1.95
N LEU A 60 -1.70 4.39 -2.22
CA LEU A 60 -0.33 3.98 -2.50
C LEU A 60 0.48 4.16 -1.21
N MET A 61 0.92 3.06 -0.62
CA MET A 61 1.87 3.07 0.48
C MET A 61 3.29 3.14 -0.10
N VAL A 62 4.04 4.19 0.23
CA VAL A 62 5.33 4.50 -0.41
C VAL A 62 6.40 4.73 0.64
N ALA A 63 7.53 4.04 0.50
CA ALA A 63 8.69 4.24 1.37
C ALA A 63 10.01 4.00 0.61
N GLU A 64 11.11 4.54 1.14
CA GLU A 64 12.45 4.23 0.66
C GLU A 64 13.05 3.04 1.42
N VAL A 65 13.31 1.94 0.70
CA VAL A 65 13.84 0.68 1.23
C VAL A 65 15.16 0.38 0.53
N VAL A 66 16.27 0.40 1.28
CA VAL A 66 17.63 0.14 0.78
C VAL A 66 17.96 1.00 -0.46
N GLY A 67 17.65 2.30 -0.39
CA GLY A 67 17.93 3.28 -1.45
C GLY A 67 16.95 3.30 -2.63
N ARG A 68 15.94 2.43 -2.63
CA ARG A 68 14.90 2.35 -3.66
C ARG A 68 13.57 2.82 -3.09
N VAL A 69 12.87 3.70 -3.80
CA VAL A 69 11.51 4.08 -3.41
C VAL A 69 10.55 3.03 -3.94
N LEU A 70 9.92 2.29 -3.05
CA LEU A 70 8.97 1.23 -3.37
C LEU A 70 7.54 1.73 -3.18
N VAL A 71 6.64 1.20 -4.01
CA VAL A 71 5.21 1.50 -4.00
C VAL A 71 4.44 0.20 -3.82
N VAL A 72 3.54 0.22 -2.83
CA VAL A 72 2.59 -0.86 -2.55
C VAL A 72 1.18 -0.30 -2.64
N PRO A 73 0.45 -0.51 -3.75
CA PRO A 73 -0.96 -0.18 -3.79
C PRO A 73 -1.74 -1.09 -2.85
N ILE A 74 -2.55 -0.50 -1.97
CA ILE A 74 -3.36 -1.22 -0.98
C ILE A 74 -4.86 -0.96 -1.21
N ALA A 75 -5.67 -1.98 -0.93
CA ALA A 75 -7.12 -1.95 -1.01
C ALA A 75 -7.75 -2.39 0.32
N PRO A 76 -9.03 -2.07 0.59
CA PRO A 76 -9.75 -2.58 1.75
C PRO A 76 -9.68 -4.10 1.87
N SER A 77 -9.77 -4.60 3.11
CA SER A 77 -9.92 -6.03 3.41
C SER A 77 -11.09 -6.65 2.63
N ARG A 78 -10.97 -7.93 2.26
CA ARG A 78 -12.04 -8.62 1.52
C ARG A 78 -13.27 -8.87 2.38
N ASN A 79 -13.11 -9.05 3.68
CA ASN A 79 -14.20 -9.34 4.61
C ASN A 79 -14.76 -8.09 5.31
N GLY A 80 -14.24 -6.90 4.97
CA GLY A 80 -14.65 -5.63 5.57
C GLY A 80 -14.02 -5.34 6.93
N ASP A 81 -13.02 -6.10 7.39
CA ASP A 81 -12.27 -5.78 8.60
C ASP A 81 -11.51 -4.45 8.42
N PRO A 82 -11.84 -3.39 9.18
CA PRO A 82 -11.22 -2.08 9.02
C PRO A 82 -9.76 -2.06 9.49
N THR A 83 -9.32 -3.06 10.25
CA THR A 83 -7.93 -3.16 10.75
C THR A 83 -6.98 -3.82 9.77
N ARG A 84 -7.50 -4.25 8.61
CA ARG A 84 -6.79 -5.00 7.60
C ARG A 84 -6.92 -4.39 6.21
N CYS A 85 -5.90 -4.59 5.39
CA CYS A 85 -5.89 -4.20 3.99
C CYS A 85 -5.24 -5.29 3.13
N ARG A 86 -5.47 -5.22 1.82
CA ARG A 86 -4.87 -6.14 0.85
C ARG A 86 -3.82 -5.39 0.06
N PRO A 87 -2.54 -5.80 0.10
CA PRO A 87 -1.58 -5.36 -0.90
C PRO A 87 -2.03 -5.91 -2.26
N ILE A 88 -1.89 -5.10 -3.31
CA ILE A 88 -2.24 -5.49 -4.69
C ILE A 88 -0.97 -5.78 -5.51
N GLY A 89 0.15 -5.17 -5.15
CA GLY A 89 1.43 -5.32 -5.83
C GLY A 89 2.57 -4.65 -5.06
N CYS A 90 3.80 -4.89 -5.49
CA CYS A 90 4.99 -4.18 -5.03
C CYS A 90 5.88 -3.87 -6.24
N TYR A 91 6.25 -2.60 -6.42
CA TYR A 91 7.09 -2.15 -7.54
C TYR A 91 7.90 -0.91 -7.17
N GLU A 92 8.96 -0.65 -7.93
CA GLU A 92 9.76 0.58 -7.78
C GLU A 92 9.02 1.79 -8.35
N ALA A 93 9.04 2.91 -7.62
CA ALA A 93 8.41 4.15 -8.03
C ALA A 93 8.98 4.69 -9.35
N SER A 94 8.17 5.44 -10.09
CA SER A 94 8.71 6.26 -11.19
C SER A 94 9.67 7.31 -10.64
N VAL A 95 10.58 7.81 -11.48
CA VAL A 95 11.51 8.89 -11.11
C VAL A 95 10.79 10.10 -10.52
N GLU A 96 9.65 10.47 -11.10
CA GLU A 96 8.83 11.59 -10.64
C GLU A 96 8.24 11.33 -9.25
N LEU A 97 7.61 10.17 -9.04
CA LEU A 97 7.02 9.82 -7.75
C LEU A 97 8.09 9.67 -6.66
N ALA A 98 9.25 9.09 -6.98
CA ALA A 98 10.37 8.98 -6.06
C ALA A 98 10.89 10.36 -5.64
N ARG A 99 10.92 11.33 -6.57
CA ARG A 99 11.30 12.72 -6.27
C ARG A 99 10.27 13.40 -5.38
N THR A 100 8.98 13.25 -5.69
CA THR A 100 7.89 13.79 -4.85
C THR A 100 7.95 13.22 -3.44
N TYR A 101 8.03 11.89 -3.30
CA TYR A 101 8.16 11.22 -2.02
C TYR A 101 9.31 11.74 -1.18
N ARG A 102 10.51 11.87 -1.78
CA ARG A 102 11.66 12.40 -1.06
C ARG A 102 11.51 13.87 -0.67
N GLY A 103 10.77 14.66 -1.45
CA GLY A 103 10.41 16.02 -1.07
C GLY A 103 9.53 16.02 0.16
N ASP A 104 8.37 15.36 0.05
CA ASP A 104 7.36 15.31 1.12
C ASP A 104 7.94 14.73 2.42
N ARG A 105 8.79 13.71 2.33
CA ARG A 105 9.44 13.07 3.49
C ARG A 105 10.39 13.98 4.26
N ASN A 106 10.96 14.99 3.61
CA ASN A 106 11.82 15.98 4.29
C ASN A 106 11.01 17.11 4.93
N ASP A 107 9.72 17.20 4.62
CA ASP A 107 8.82 18.24 5.11
C ASP A 107 7.94 17.76 6.30
N VAL A 108 8.02 16.47 6.67
CA VAL A 108 7.35 15.86 7.84
C VAL A 108 8.22 15.80 9.09
#